data_AF-A0A8H2ZWP4-F1
#
_entry.id   AF-A0A8H2ZWP4-F1
#
_cell.length_a   1.000
_cell.length_b   1.000
_cell.length_c   1.000
_cell.angle_alpha   90.00
_cell.angle_beta   90.00
_cell.angle_gamma   90.00
#
_symmetry.space_group_name_H-M   'P 1'
#
loop_
_entity.id
_entity.type
_entity.pdbx_description
1 polymer ?
#
loop_
_entity_poly.entity_id
_entity_poly.type
_entity_poly.pdbx_seq_one_letter_code
_entity_poly.pdbx_strand_id
1 'polypeptide(L)'
;MQFPLQIKKPVMAIELAPVLMVATRDRFLQLWTTTTSLKSPLVICLPQIVSSTDWHRQLRFGVCVMHCGPESFSEITHFFDQVDDLVLIPRSLVFADSYGAIIQLERELHRHFEPLNSREVVSVHHPVLSNGHRQIIVQMFRDGTTRIIVGAEPSLMGIELPGVTRIISFLPPQTIDNWVQRVVHGTNDALCECAIMAPKSLVKKSADQCDAIGLDVEPSLLSIQVEPRRRRNFDPIEVYTM
;
A
#
# COMPACT_ATOMS: atom_id res chain seq x y z
N MET A 1 41.85 25.40 -2.78
CA MET A 1 40.54 25.00 -2.25
C MET A 1 39.98 23.93 -3.18
N GLN A 2 40.15 22.66 -2.80
CA GLN A 2 39.60 21.50 -3.51
C GLN A 2 38.18 21.26 -3.03
N PHE A 3 37.21 21.31 -3.96
CA PHE A 3 35.90 20.70 -3.76
C PHE A 3 36.04 19.21 -4.10
N PRO A 4 35.72 18.26 -3.20
CA PRO A 4 35.69 16.86 -3.59
C PRO A 4 34.31 16.45 -4.10
N LEU A 5 34.34 15.82 -5.27
CA LEU A 5 33.54 14.66 -5.68
C LEU A 5 32.03 14.86 -5.85
N GLN A 6 31.65 15.24 -7.08
CA GLN A 6 30.42 14.75 -7.69
C GLN A 6 30.49 13.22 -7.81
N ILE A 7 29.81 12.53 -6.90
CA ILE A 7 29.47 11.13 -7.10
C ILE A 7 28.18 11.12 -7.94
N LYS A 8 28.33 10.99 -9.26
CA LYS A 8 27.26 10.44 -10.10
C LYS A 8 27.08 8.98 -9.71
N LYS A 9 26.12 8.69 -8.82
CA LYS A 9 25.67 7.32 -8.51
C LYS A 9 24.38 7.01 -9.26
N PRO A 10 24.20 5.74 -9.68
CA PRO A 10 23.22 5.38 -10.69
C PRO A 10 21.79 5.44 -10.16
N VAL A 11 20.92 6.02 -10.99
CA VAL A 11 19.47 5.85 -10.99
C VAL A 11 19.18 4.33 -11.03
N MET A 12 18.20 3.86 -10.24
CA MET A 12 17.70 2.46 -10.11
C MET A 12 18.03 1.69 -8.80
N ALA A 13 17.88 2.30 -7.63
CA ALA A 13 17.76 1.58 -6.34
C ALA A 13 16.74 2.23 -5.38
N ILE A 14 15.62 2.75 -5.92
CA ILE A 14 14.65 3.60 -5.20
C ILE A 14 13.24 2.98 -5.27
N GLU A 15 13.07 1.67 -5.06
CA GLU A 15 11.72 1.08 -5.16
C GLU A 15 11.09 0.76 -3.79
N LEU A 16 11.89 0.50 -2.75
CA LEU A 16 11.40 0.26 -1.38
C LEU A 16 12.40 0.70 -0.32
N ALA A 17 13.70 0.78 -0.65
CA ALA A 17 14.76 1.18 0.27
C ALA A 17 14.46 2.51 0.98
N PRO A 18 13.98 3.58 0.33
CA PRO A 18 13.71 4.82 1.04
C PRO A 18 12.52 4.71 2.01
N VAL A 19 11.53 3.87 1.70
CA VAL A 19 10.37 3.60 2.57
C VAL A 19 10.80 2.75 3.77
N LEU A 20 11.65 1.75 3.56
CA LEU A 20 12.25 0.93 4.62
C LEU A 20 13.25 1.73 5.48
N MET A 21 13.95 2.70 4.88
CA MET A 21 14.95 3.56 5.56
C MET A 21 14.33 4.58 6.52
N VAL A 22 13.06 4.96 6.34
CA VAL A 22 12.33 5.83 7.29
C VAL A 22 12.13 5.13 8.65
N ALA A 23 12.53 3.87 8.78
CA ALA A 23 12.23 3.01 9.92
C ALA A 23 13.41 2.73 10.88
N THR A 24 14.65 3.10 10.55
CA THR A 24 15.85 2.50 11.18
C THR A 24 16.77 3.47 11.92
N ARG A 25 16.27 4.57 12.48
CA ARG A 25 17.14 5.57 13.14
C ARG A 25 16.49 6.28 14.33
N ASP A 26 15.96 5.52 15.28
CA ASP A 26 16.12 5.74 16.73
C ASP A 26 15.13 4.86 17.51
N ARG A 27 15.64 4.26 18.59
CA ARG A 27 15.00 3.18 19.35
C ARG A 27 13.72 3.64 20.04
N PHE A 28 12.55 3.18 19.59
CA PHE A 28 11.38 2.87 20.43
C PHE A 28 10.52 1.83 19.69
N LEU A 29 10.54 0.59 20.16
CA LEU A 29 9.83 -0.56 19.60
C LEU A 29 8.49 -0.75 20.31
N GLN A 30 7.39 -0.50 19.62
CA GLN A 30 6.16 -1.27 19.83
C GLN A 30 5.88 -2.05 18.54
N LEU A 31 6.46 -3.25 18.47
CA LEU A 31 6.07 -4.27 17.50
C LEU A 31 4.63 -4.67 17.82
N TRP A 32 3.69 -4.28 16.97
CA TRP A 32 2.40 -4.95 16.90
C TRP A 32 2.55 -6.11 15.91
N THR A 33 2.78 -7.31 16.43
CA THR A 33 2.37 -8.51 15.73
C THR A 33 0.90 -8.70 16.13
N THR A 34 -0.04 -8.52 15.21
CA THR A 34 -1.39 -9.04 15.44
C THR A 34 -1.30 -10.56 15.38
N THR A 35 -0.89 -11.17 16.50
CA THR A 35 -1.23 -12.54 16.84
C THR A 35 -2.72 -12.61 17.14
N THR A 36 -3.55 -12.45 16.12
CA THR A 36 -4.96 -12.86 16.14
C THR A 36 -5.28 -13.33 14.73
N SER A 37 -5.32 -14.67 14.57
CA SER A 37 -5.62 -15.42 13.37
C SER A 37 -4.48 -15.56 12.34
N LEU A 38 -4.03 -16.82 12.19
CA LEU A 38 -3.07 -17.37 11.22
C LEU A 38 -3.47 -17.22 9.73
N LYS A 39 -4.16 -16.14 9.35
CA LYS A 39 -4.67 -15.94 7.97
C LYS A 39 -4.24 -14.64 7.31
N SER A 40 -3.56 -13.73 8.00
CA SER A 40 -3.19 -12.42 7.46
C SER A 40 -1.74 -12.40 6.97
N PRO A 41 -1.43 -11.61 5.92
CA PRO A 41 -0.07 -11.50 5.38
C PRO A 41 0.87 -10.90 6.41
N LEU A 42 2.16 -11.21 6.28
CA LEU A 42 3.20 -10.64 7.13
C LEU A 42 3.20 -9.11 6.96
N VAL A 43 2.60 -8.41 7.93
CA VAL A 43 2.65 -6.95 8.06
C VAL A 43 3.78 -6.63 9.03
N ILE A 44 4.80 -5.93 8.53
CA ILE A 44 5.96 -5.55 9.32
C ILE A 44 5.81 -4.08 9.63
N CYS A 45 5.53 -3.76 10.89
CA CYS A 45 5.46 -2.39 11.37
C CYS A 45 6.85 -1.77 11.35
N LEU A 46 6.97 -0.63 10.68
CA LEU A 46 8.21 0.14 10.61
C LEU A 46 8.30 1.04 11.85
N PRO A 47 9.43 1.06 12.60
CA PRO A 47 9.60 2.00 13.69
C PRO A 47 9.39 3.44 13.20
N GLN A 48 8.64 4.23 13.97
CA GLN A 48 8.42 5.63 13.64
C GLN A 48 9.64 6.43 14.10
N ILE A 49 10.50 6.86 13.16
CA ILE A 49 11.56 7.82 13.47
C ILE A 49 10.93 9.21 13.57
N VAL A 50 10.90 9.76 14.78
CA VAL A 50 10.49 11.14 15.01
C VAL A 50 11.72 12.04 14.91
N SER A 51 12.00 12.58 13.72
CA SER A 51 12.84 13.78 13.62
C SER A 51 11.99 15.02 13.94
N SER A 52 12.62 15.99 14.58
CA SER A 52 12.02 16.84 15.61
C SER A 52 11.10 17.98 15.16
N THR A 53 10.35 17.91 14.04
CA THR A 53 9.31 18.94 13.80
C THR A 53 7.94 18.51 13.26
N ASP A 54 7.73 17.56 12.33
CA ASP A 54 6.42 17.57 11.63
C ASP A 54 5.76 16.22 11.27
N TRP A 55 6.24 15.09 11.79
CA TRP A 55 5.62 13.79 11.42
C TRP A 55 4.48 13.42 12.37
N HIS A 56 3.25 13.36 11.81
CA HIS A 56 2.00 13.15 12.53
C HIS A 56 2.05 11.88 13.40
N ARG A 57 1.96 12.06 14.73
CA ARG A 57 1.93 10.97 15.73
C ARG A 57 0.78 9.96 15.52
N GLN A 58 -0.17 10.30 14.67
CA GLN A 58 -1.34 9.50 14.34
C GLN A 58 -1.11 8.50 13.20
N LEU A 59 0.00 8.57 12.45
CA LEU A 59 0.29 7.63 11.36
C LEU A 59 1.06 6.42 11.87
N ARG A 60 0.62 5.21 11.49
CA ARG A 60 1.35 3.95 11.68
C ARG A 60 1.73 3.36 10.34
N PHE A 61 2.99 3.03 10.16
CA PHE A 61 3.51 2.53 8.88
C PHE A 61 3.77 1.03 8.93
N GLY A 62 3.44 0.34 7.84
CA GLY A 62 3.77 -1.07 7.67
C GLY A 62 4.02 -1.47 6.22
N VAL A 63 4.74 -2.59 6.05
CA VAL A 63 4.90 -3.26 4.75
C VAL A 63 4.21 -4.62 4.81
N CYS A 64 3.31 -4.87 3.86
CA CYS A 64 2.60 -6.12 3.69
C CYS A 64 3.24 -6.92 2.56
N VAL A 65 3.83 -8.06 2.90
CA VAL A 65 4.51 -8.92 1.91
C VAL A 65 3.48 -9.76 1.14
N MET A 66 3.42 -9.58 -0.18
CA MET A 66 2.50 -10.32 -1.05
C MET A 66 2.99 -11.75 -1.27
N HIS A 67 2.08 -12.72 -1.18
CA HIS A 67 2.38 -14.14 -1.29
C HIS A 67 2.46 -14.61 -2.74
N CYS A 68 1.53 -14.17 -3.58
CA CYS A 68 1.30 -14.70 -4.92
C CYS A 68 1.84 -13.76 -6.02
N GLY A 69 2.47 -12.65 -5.64
CA GLY A 69 3.15 -11.71 -6.55
C GLY A 69 2.32 -10.47 -6.90
N PRO A 70 2.81 -9.62 -7.83
CA PRO A 70 2.25 -8.29 -8.06
C PRO A 70 0.86 -8.27 -8.70
N GLU A 71 0.39 -9.40 -9.26
CA GLU A 71 -0.95 -9.54 -9.85
C GLU A 71 -1.96 -10.15 -8.87
N SER A 72 -1.60 -10.30 -7.59
CA SER A 72 -2.43 -10.96 -6.58
C SER A 72 -3.36 -9.97 -5.90
N PHE A 73 -4.32 -9.48 -6.69
CA PHE A 73 -5.27 -8.46 -6.24
C PHE A 73 -6.10 -8.92 -5.05
N SER A 74 -6.44 -10.22 -4.96
CA SER A 74 -7.24 -10.76 -3.86
C SER A 74 -6.58 -10.60 -2.49
N GLU A 75 -5.25 -10.46 -2.41
CA GLU A 75 -4.55 -10.23 -1.14
C GLU A 75 -4.91 -8.89 -0.49
N ILE A 76 -5.49 -7.93 -1.23
CA ILE A 76 -6.00 -6.67 -0.66
C ILE A 76 -7.06 -6.92 0.40
N THR A 77 -7.81 -8.01 0.25
CA THR A 77 -8.90 -8.35 1.16
C THR A 77 -8.41 -8.72 2.56
N HIS A 78 -7.14 -9.09 2.73
CA HIS A 78 -6.58 -9.36 4.05
C HIS A 78 -6.49 -8.13 4.96
N PHE A 79 -6.62 -6.93 4.40
CA PHE A 79 -6.73 -5.71 5.19
C PHE A 79 -8.12 -5.52 5.78
N PHE A 80 -9.11 -6.30 5.35
CA PHE A 80 -10.50 -6.10 5.73
C PHE A 80 -11.06 -7.36 6.35
N ASP A 81 -11.64 -7.21 7.53
CA ASP A 81 -12.40 -8.28 8.14
C ASP A 81 -13.73 -8.45 7.39
N GLN A 82 -14.17 -9.70 7.29
CA GLN A 82 -15.54 -10.02 6.88
C GLN A 82 -16.47 -9.55 7.98
N VAL A 83 -17.25 -8.51 7.70
CA VAL A 83 -18.17 -7.88 8.66
C VAL A 83 -19.55 -7.75 8.03
N ASP A 84 -20.57 -7.87 8.87
CA ASP A 84 -21.98 -7.75 8.47
C ASP A 84 -22.54 -6.32 8.64
N ASP A 85 -21.71 -5.38 9.11
CA ASP A 85 -22.07 -3.97 9.29
C ASP A 85 -21.07 -3.03 8.60
N LEU A 86 -21.59 -2.13 7.77
CA LEU A 86 -20.86 -1.09 7.04
C LEU A 86 -20.03 -0.20 7.96
N VAL A 87 -20.51 0.08 9.18
CA VAL A 87 -19.85 0.98 10.13
C VAL A 87 -18.53 0.39 10.63
N LEU A 88 -18.41 -0.94 10.66
CA LEU A 88 -17.21 -1.65 11.09
C LEU A 88 -16.12 -1.65 10.03
N ILE A 89 -16.45 -1.38 8.76
CA ILE A 89 -15.45 -1.25 7.69
C ILE A 89 -14.70 0.08 7.89
N PRO A 90 -13.37 0.08 8.03
CA PRO A 90 -12.61 1.31 8.20
C PRO A 90 -12.68 2.17 6.94
N ARG A 91 -12.74 3.48 7.14
CA ARG A 91 -12.66 4.45 6.04
C ARG A 91 -11.27 4.40 5.44
N SER A 92 -11.19 3.89 4.21
CA SER A 92 -9.94 3.46 3.62
C SER A 92 -9.70 4.07 2.24
N LEU A 93 -8.45 4.42 1.97
CA LEU A 93 -7.97 4.76 0.63
C LEU A 93 -7.05 3.66 0.13
N VAL A 94 -7.32 3.14 -1.06
CA VAL A 94 -6.50 2.13 -1.74
C VAL A 94 -5.93 2.75 -3.01
N PHE A 95 -4.61 2.87 -3.05
CA PHE A 95 -3.89 3.46 -4.17
C PHE A 95 -3.36 2.39 -5.11
N ALA A 96 -3.54 2.58 -6.41
CA ALA A 96 -2.89 1.79 -7.45
C ALA A 96 -2.49 2.67 -8.64
N ASP A 97 -1.37 2.31 -9.30
CA ASP A 97 -0.74 3.17 -10.30
C ASP A 97 -1.31 3.01 -11.72
N SER A 98 -2.23 2.06 -11.95
CA SER A 98 -2.87 1.85 -13.24
C SER A 98 -4.38 1.69 -13.11
N TYR A 99 -5.12 2.18 -14.11
CA TYR A 99 -6.57 2.00 -14.17
C TYR A 99 -6.97 0.52 -14.17
N GLY A 100 -6.21 -0.34 -14.86
CA GLY A 100 -6.44 -1.79 -14.85
C GLY A 100 -6.35 -2.37 -13.45
N ALA A 101 -5.33 -2.01 -12.67
CA ALA A 101 -5.19 -2.44 -11.28
C ALA A 101 -6.32 -1.92 -10.39
N ILE A 102 -6.72 -0.66 -10.56
CA ILE A 102 -7.84 -0.03 -9.81
C ILE A 102 -9.12 -0.85 -10.00
N ILE A 103 -9.46 -1.20 -11.24
CA ILE A 103 -10.67 -2.00 -11.54
C ILE A 103 -10.56 -3.42 -10.99
N GLN A 104 -9.37 -4.04 -11.02
CA GLN A 104 -9.20 -5.37 -10.42
C GLN A 104 -9.35 -5.34 -8.90
N LEU A 105 -8.78 -4.33 -8.23
CA LEU A 105 -8.92 -4.15 -6.78
C LEU A 105 -10.37 -3.89 -6.38
N GLU A 106 -11.08 -3.02 -7.11
CA GLU A 106 -12.51 -2.78 -6.87
C GLU A 106 -13.32 -4.07 -7.00
N ARG A 107 -13.06 -4.89 -8.02
CA ARG A 107 -13.74 -6.19 -8.19
C ARG A 107 -13.47 -7.17 -7.05
N GLU A 108 -12.23 -7.27 -6.58
CA GLU A 108 -11.89 -8.13 -5.44
C GLU A 108 -12.55 -7.66 -4.15
N LEU A 109 -12.54 -6.35 -3.89
CA LEU A 109 -13.18 -5.76 -2.72
C LEU A 109 -14.71 -5.88 -2.78
N HIS A 110 -15.34 -5.67 -3.93
CA HIS A 110 -16.78 -5.89 -4.07
C HIS A 110 -17.18 -7.35 -3.84
N ARG A 111 -16.40 -8.31 -4.37
CA ARG A 111 -16.63 -9.74 -4.09
C ARG A 111 -16.48 -10.04 -2.60
N HIS A 112 -15.50 -9.44 -1.94
CA HIS A 112 -15.31 -9.60 -0.51
C HIS A 112 -16.50 -9.07 0.31
N PHE A 113 -17.10 -7.94 -0.10
CA PHE A 113 -18.23 -7.32 0.62
C PHE A 113 -19.61 -7.64 0.03
N GLU A 114 -19.72 -8.62 -0.87
CA GLU A 114 -20.99 -9.05 -1.47
C GLU A 114 -22.08 -9.37 -0.42
N PRO A 115 -21.78 -10.01 0.74
CA PRO A 115 -22.79 -10.32 1.76
C PRO A 115 -23.50 -9.09 2.35
N LEU A 116 -22.87 -7.91 2.32
CA LEU A 116 -23.47 -6.68 2.85
C LEU A 116 -24.61 -6.14 1.98
N ASN A 117 -24.83 -6.70 0.78
CA ASN A 117 -25.80 -6.23 -0.22
C ASN A 117 -25.69 -4.73 -0.56
N SER A 118 -24.58 -4.08 -0.18
CA SER A 118 -24.32 -2.68 -0.44
C SER A 118 -23.30 -2.58 -1.56
N ARG A 119 -23.80 -2.23 -2.75
CA ARG A 119 -22.93 -1.92 -3.91
C ARG A 119 -22.10 -0.66 -3.69
N GLU A 120 -22.30 0.06 -2.60
CA GLU A 120 -21.74 1.39 -2.38
C GLU A 120 -20.55 1.38 -1.42
N VAL A 121 -20.22 0.23 -0.80
CA VAL A 121 -19.09 0.06 0.13
C VAL A 121 -17.78 0.54 -0.50
N VAL A 122 -17.55 0.17 -1.75
CA VAL A 122 -16.33 0.44 -2.51
C VAL A 122 -16.67 1.35 -3.69
N SER A 123 -15.83 2.35 -3.96
CA SER A 123 -15.98 3.21 -5.14
C SER A 123 -14.64 3.49 -5.79
N VAL A 124 -14.64 3.60 -7.12
CA VAL A 124 -13.45 3.99 -7.88
C VAL A 124 -13.43 5.49 -8.07
N HIS A 125 -12.34 6.14 -7.67
CA HIS A 125 -12.09 7.54 -8.00
C HIS A 125 -10.99 7.62 -9.06
N HIS A 126 -11.35 8.04 -10.28
CA HIS A 126 -10.40 8.10 -11.41
C HIS A 126 -10.75 9.24 -12.37
N PRO A 127 -9.77 9.87 -13.05
CA PRO A 127 -10.03 11.00 -13.95
C PRO A 127 -10.92 10.69 -15.16
N VAL A 128 -11.08 9.40 -15.51
CA VAL A 128 -12.00 8.95 -16.57
C VAL A 128 -13.46 9.21 -16.22
N LEU A 129 -13.79 9.32 -14.93
CA LEU A 129 -15.14 9.64 -14.46
C LEU A 129 -15.40 11.14 -14.63
N SER A 130 -16.66 11.51 -14.89
CA SER A 130 -17.09 12.90 -14.94
C SER A 130 -16.85 13.60 -13.60
N ASN A 131 -16.65 14.93 -13.63
CA ASN A 131 -16.46 15.71 -12.40
C ASN A 131 -17.64 15.52 -11.42
N GLY A 132 -18.87 15.44 -11.93
CA GLY A 132 -20.06 15.20 -11.11
C GLY A 132 -20.04 13.85 -10.41
N HIS A 133 -19.65 12.76 -11.09
CA HIS A 133 -19.51 11.45 -10.46
C HIS A 133 -18.41 11.43 -9.39
N ARG A 134 -17.28 12.10 -9.65
CA ARG A 134 -16.20 12.22 -8.66
C ARG A 134 -16.66 12.95 -7.41
N GLN A 135 -17.43 14.04 -7.55
CA GLN A 135 -18.03 14.75 -6.42
C GLN A 135 -19.03 13.89 -5.63
N ILE A 136 -19.85 13.09 -6.32
CA ILE A 136 -20.78 12.15 -5.68
C ILE A 136 -20.02 11.12 -4.83
N ILE A 137 -18.94 10.53 -5.35
CA ILE A 137 -18.11 9.56 -4.59
C ILE A 137 -17.52 10.20 -3.34
N VAL A 138 -17.00 11.42 -3.44
CA VAL A 138 -16.47 12.16 -2.29
C VAL A 138 -17.56 12.41 -1.25
N GLN A 139 -18.77 12.77 -1.68
CA GLN A 139 -19.91 12.96 -0.78
C GLN A 139 -20.33 11.65 -0.10
N MET A 140 -20.45 10.56 -0.85
CA MET A 140 -20.77 9.23 -0.32
C MET A 140 -19.74 8.75 0.71
N PHE A 141 -18.47 9.09 0.50
CA PHE A 141 -17.42 8.78 1.47
C PHE A 141 -17.54 9.59 2.76
N ARG A 142 -17.85 10.90 2.66
CA ARG A 142 -18.07 11.78 3.81
C ARG A 142 -19.24 11.30 4.67
N ASP A 143 -20.34 10.96 4.01
CA ASP A 143 -21.57 10.48 4.64
C ASP A 143 -21.44 9.04 5.17
N GLY A 144 -20.39 8.32 4.75
CA GLY A 144 -20.06 6.97 5.21
C GLY A 144 -20.79 5.86 4.46
N THR A 145 -21.56 6.18 3.42
CA THR A 145 -22.17 5.21 2.48
C THR A 145 -21.09 4.42 1.73
N THR A 146 -20.04 5.12 1.31
CA THR A 146 -18.80 4.53 0.81
C THR A 146 -17.75 4.50 1.92
N ARG A 147 -17.13 3.34 2.11
CA ARG A 147 -16.09 3.13 3.11
C ARG A 147 -14.72 3.03 2.49
N ILE A 148 -14.62 2.60 1.23
CA ILE A 148 -13.35 2.37 0.55
C ILE A 148 -13.34 3.11 -0.78
N ILE A 149 -12.35 3.97 -0.98
CA ILE A 149 -12.07 4.55 -2.29
C ILE A 149 -10.84 3.89 -2.88
N VAL A 150 -10.96 3.37 -4.09
CA VAL A 150 -9.83 2.87 -4.89
C VAL A 150 -9.49 3.90 -5.95
N GLY A 151 -8.25 4.35 -6.04
CA GLY A 151 -7.88 5.40 -6.98
C GLY A 151 -6.40 5.49 -7.29
N ALA A 152 -6.07 6.33 -8.27
CA ALA A 152 -4.70 6.73 -8.53
C ALA A 152 -4.36 7.97 -7.69
N GLU A 153 -3.10 8.13 -7.31
CA GLU A 153 -2.66 9.28 -6.52
C GLU A 153 -3.08 10.64 -7.12
N PRO A 154 -2.84 10.94 -8.41
CA PRO A 154 -3.25 12.23 -8.98
C PRO A 154 -4.76 12.46 -8.96
N SER A 155 -5.55 11.40 -8.81
CA SER A 155 -7.00 11.52 -8.74
C SER A 155 -7.48 11.94 -7.35
N LEU A 156 -6.72 11.65 -6.29
CA LEU A 156 -7.11 11.91 -4.90
C LEU A 156 -6.40 13.14 -4.32
N MET A 157 -5.32 13.61 -4.97
CA MET A 157 -4.62 14.84 -4.58
C MET A 157 -5.56 16.04 -4.49
N GLY A 158 -5.43 16.80 -3.40
CA GLY A 158 -6.22 18.00 -3.15
C GLY A 158 -7.68 17.75 -2.75
N ILE A 159 -8.09 16.49 -2.57
CA ILE A 159 -9.41 16.13 -2.08
C ILE A 159 -9.38 15.95 -0.57
N GLU A 160 -10.23 16.71 0.12
CA GLU A 160 -10.41 16.56 1.56
C GLU A 160 -11.36 15.38 1.85
N LEU A 161 -10.80 14.32 2.42
CA LEU A 161 -11.47 13.07 2.78
C LEU A 161 -11.37 12.86 4.30
N PRO A 162 -12.38 13.29 5.08
CA PRO A 162 -12.31 13.27 6.54
C PRO A 162 -12.46 11.87 7.12
N GLY A 163 -11.73 11.61 8.21
CA GLY A 163 -11.87 10.37 8.97
C GLY A 163 -11.30 9.13 8.29
N VAL A 164 -10.34 9.29 7.37
CA VAL A 164 -9.56 8.18 6.83
C VAL A 164 -8.74 7.56 7.97
N THR A 165 -8.94 6.27 8.21
CA THR A 165 -8.22 5.50 9.25
C THR A 165 -7.31 4.45 8.63
N ARG A 166 -7.33 4.28 7.31
CA ARG A 166 -6.48 3.33 6.61
C ARG A 166 -6.09 3.78 5.22
N ILE A 167 -4.81 3.60 4.88
CA ILE A 167 -4.23 3.94 3.58
C ILE A 167 -3.41 2.75 3.12
N ILE A 168 -3.73 2.22 1.94
CA ILE A 168 -3.05 1.04 1.39
C ILE A 168 -2.51 1.40 0.01
N SER A 169 -1.22 1.23 -0.20
CA SER A 169 -0.61 1.28 -1.53
C SER A 169 -0.50 -0.14 -2.07
N PHE A 170 -1.27 -0.45 -3.12
CA PHE A 170 -1.11 -1.68 -3.88
C PHE A 170 0.11 -1.54 -4.79
N LEU A 171 1.18 -2.24 -4.42
CA LEU A 171 2.55 -2.02 -4.89
C LEU A 171 3.22 -0.77 -4.28
N PRO A 172 4.56 -0.76 -4.16
CA PRO A 172 5.27 0.42 -3.70
C PRO A 172 5.10 1.60 -4.65
N PRO A 173 4.98 2.82 -4.11
CA PRO A 173 4.97 4.02 -4.94
C PRO A 173 6.33 4.22 -5.63
N GLN A 174 6.32 4.90 -6.78
CA GLN A 174 7.54 5.14 -7.56
C GLN A 174 8.56 6.02 -6.82
N THR A 175 8.09 6.92 -5.95
CA THR A 175 8.92 7.83 -5.17
C THR A 175 8.43 7.97 -3.73
N ILE A 176 9.29 8.49 -2.85
CA ILE A 176 8.88 8.85 -1.48
C ILE A 176 7.83 9.95 -1.50
N ASP A 177 7.96 10.93 -2.40
CA ASP A 177 7.00 12.03 -2.48
C ASP A 177 5.60 11.50 -2.79
N ASN A 178 5.50 10.53 -3.71
CA ASN A 178 4.25 9.82 -3.98
C ASN A 178 3.70 9.14 -2.72
N TRP A 179 4.57 8.51 -1.90
CA TRP A 179 4.13 7.93 -0.63
C TRP A 179 3.61 8.99 0.35
N VAL A 180 4.33 10.10 0.50
CA VAL A 180 3.96 11.22 1.38
C VAL A 180 2.61 11.80 0.96
N GLN A 181 2.40 12.02 -0.34
CA GLN A 181 1.12 12.49 -0.88
C GLN A 181 -0.03 11.51 -0.62
N ARG A 182 0.24 10.20 -0.59
CA ARG A 182 -0.79 9.20 -0.23
C ARG A 182 -1.14 9.26 1.25
N VAL A 183 -0.14 9.30 2.15
CA VAL A 183 -0.38 9.20 3.61
C VAL A 183 -0.87 10.49 4.25
N VAL A 184 -0.70 11.64 3.59
CA VAL A 184 -1.21 12.93 4.09
C VAL A 184 -2.73 12.92 4.30
N HIS A 185 -3.47 12.05 3.62
CA HIS A 185 -4.91 11.89 3.84
C HIS A 185 -5.26 11.30 5.23
N GLY A 186 -4.30 10.66 5.89
CA GLY A 186 -4.48 9.98 7.18
C GLY A 186 -4.10 10.84 8.38
N THR A 187 -3.73 12.11 8.18
CA THR A 187 -3.17 12.99 9.22
C THR A 187 -4.21 13.70 10.07
N ASN A 188 -5.46 13.22 10.00
CA ASN A 188 -6.58 13.74 10.79
C ASN A 188 -6.48 13.32 12.26
N ASP A 189 -7.44 13.73 13.10
CA ASP A 189 -7.43 13.50 14.55
C ASP A 189 -7.42 12.02 15.00
N ALA A 190 -7.68 11.09 14.09
CA ALA A 190 -7.72 9.65 14.35
C ALA A 190 -6.42 8.95 13.98
N LEU A 191 -6.13 7.84 14.65
CA LEU A 191 -5.05 6.95 14.26
C LEU A 191 -5.30 6.39 12.84
N CYS A 192 -4.31 6.50 11.96
CA CYS A 192 -4.37 5.98 10.60
C CYS A 192 -3.28 4.93 10.34
N GLU A 193 -3.70 3.78 9.83
CA GLU A 193 -2.82 2.69 9.42
C GLU A 193 -2.44 2.84 7.95
N CYS A 194 -1.15 2.98 7.67
CA CYS A 194 -0.59 3.19 6.35
C CYS A 194 0.26 1.97 5.96
N ALA A 195 -0.17 1.24 4.92
CA ALA A 195 0.50 0.03 4.48
C ALA A 195 0.92 0.09 3.02
N ILE A 196 2.08 -0.49 2.71
CA ILE A 196 2.51 -0.76 1.33
C ILE A 196 2.49 -2.26 1.10
N MET A 197 1.74 -2.72 0.10
CA MET A 197 1.80 -4.10 -0.37
C MET A 197 2.99 -4.24 -1.32
N ALA A 198 3.87 -5.21 -1.09
CA ALA A 198 5.07 -5.40 -1.90
C ALA A 198 5.33 -6.88 -2.20
N PRO A 199 5.74 -7.25 -3.43
CA PRO A 199 6.15 -8.62 -3.74
C PRO A 199 7.35 -9.08 -2.90
N LYS A 200 7.34 -10.34 -2.44
CA LYS A 200 8.47 -10.97 -1.71
C LYS A 200 9.83 -10.68 -2.31
N SER A 201 9.96 -10.79 -3.63
CA SER A 201 11.21 -10.55 -4.35
C SER A 201 11.75 -9.13 -4.18
N LEU A 202 10.84 -8.15 -4.16
CA LEU A 202 11.21 -6.75 -4.01
C LEU A 202 11.59 -6.44 -2.55
N VAL A 203 10.80 -6.95 -1.61
CA VAL A 203 11.08 -6.83 -0.18
C VAL A 203 12.43 -7.43 0.17
N LYS A 204 12.71 -8.66 -0.28
CA LYS A 204 14.01 -9.32 -0.06
C LYS A 204 15.17 -8.54 -0.66
N LYS A 205 15.04 -8.10 -1.92
CA LYS A 205 16.06 -7.28 -2.59
C LYS A 205 16.35 -6.01 -1.80
N SER A 206 15.34 -5.32 -1.31
CA SER A 206 15.54 -4.10 -0.52
C SER A 206 16.10 -4.37 0.86
N ALA A 207 15.68 -5.44 1.54
CA ALA A 207 16.25 -5.87 2.82
C ALA A 207 17.75 -6.18 2.69
N ASP A 208 18.15 -6.92 1.66
CA ASP A 208 19.56 -7.24 1.39
C ASP A 208 20.40 -5.99 1.06
N GLN A 209 19.81 -5.04 0.34
CA GLN A 209 20.48 -3.77 0.05
C GLN A 209 20.69 -2.93 1.31
N CYS A 210 19.71 -2.90 2.22
CA CYS A 210 19.82 -2.21 3.50
C CYS A 210 20.87 -2.85 4.40
N ASP A 211 20.88 -4.18 4.51
CA ASP A 211 21.89 -4.94 5.27
C ASP A 211 23.31 -4.70 4.72
N ALA A 212 23.48 -4.72 3.40
CA ALA A 212 24.76 -4.48 2.75
C ALA A 212 25.35 -3.09 3.00
N ILE A 213 24.52 -2.08 3.32
CA ILE A 213 24.96 -0.72 3.69
C ILE A 213 24.96 -0.49 5.20
N GLY A 214 24.75 -1.52 6.00
CA GLY A 214 24.81 -1.49 7.47
C GLY A 214 23.61 -0.82 8.14
N LEU A 215 22.44 -0.81 7.49
CA LEU A 215 21.19 -0.40 8.13
C LEU A 215 20.62 -1.57 8.93
N ASP A 216 20.03 -1.25 10.08
CA ASP A 216 19.34 -2.24 10.91
C ASP A 216 18.05 -2.70 10.21
N VAL A 217 17.99 -3.97 9.82
CA VAL A 217 16.83 -4.55 9.13
C VAL A 217 16.18 -5.57 10.05
N GLU A 218 14.85 -5.53 10.12
CA GLU A 218 14.07 -6.47 10.92
C GLU A 218 14.39 -7.92 10.48
N PRO A 219 14.79 -8.83 11.41
CA PRO A 219 15.29 -10.15 11.03
C PRO A 219 14.31 -11.01 10.21
N SER A 220 13.00 -10.84 10.40
CA SER A 220 12.01 -11.58 9.61
C SER A 220 12.06 -11.19 8.13
N LEU A 221 12.35 -9.93 7.79
CA LEU A 221 12.58 -9.48 6.40
C LEU A 221 13.77 -10.20 5.73
N LEU A 222 14.86 -10.40 6.47
CA LEU A 222 16.06 -11.08 5.96
C LEU A 222 15.81 -12.58 5.75
N SER A 223 14.91 -13.16 6.54
CA SER A 223 14.53 -14.58 6.44
C SER A 223 13.60 -14.92 5.27
N ILE A 224 13.05 -13.91 4.57
CA ILE A 224 12.11 -14.11 3.46
C ILE A 224 12.75 -14.97 2.36
N GLN A 225 12.14 -16.12 2.12
CA GLN A 225 12.49 -17.00 1.01
C GLN A 225 11.75 -16.55 -0.25
N VAL A 226 12.49 -16.34 -1.34
CA VAL A 226 11.93 -16.04 -2.67
C VAL A 226 11.98 -17.34 -3.47
N GLU A 227 10.82 -17.97 -3.64
CA GLU A 227 10.74 -19.14 -4.52
C GLU A 227 11.06 -18.73 -5.97
N PRO A 228 11.88 -19.51 -6.70
CA PRO A 228 12.11 -19.24 -8.11
C PRO A 228 10.76 -19.31 -8.84
N ARG A 229 10.42 -18.25 -9.58
CA ARG A 229 9.23 -18.24 -10.44
C ARG A 229 9.26 -19.52 -11.28
N ARG A 230 8.37 -20.47 -11.00
CA ARG A 230 8.09 -21.56 -11.94
C ARG A 230 7.67 -20.85 -13.21
N ARG A 231 8.49 -20.92 -14.26
CA ARG A 231 8.05 -20.50 -15.59
C ARG A 231 6.76 -21.29 -15.82
N ARG A 232 5.62 -20.60 -15.89
CA ARG A 232 4.47 -21.20 -16.57
C ARG A 232 5.01 -21.48 -17.96
N ASN A 233 5.21 -22.74 -18.31
CA ASN A 233 5.36 -23.13 -19.69
C ASN A 233 4.09 -22.62 -20.36
N PHE A 234 4.18 -21.47 -21.01
CA PHE A 234 3.20 -21.11 -22.00
C PHE A 234 3.41 -22.13 -23.09
N ASP A 235 2.49 -23.09 -23.21
CA ASP A 235 2.42 -23.89 -24.42
C ASP A 235 2.37 -22.89 -25.59
N PRO A 236 3.22 -23.06 -26.61
CA PRO A 236 3.21 -22.17 -27.76
C PRO A 236 1.80 -22.18 -28.34
N ILE A 237 1.19 -20.99 -28.42
CA ILE A 237 -0.07 -20.79 -29.13
C ILE A 237 0.18 -21.26 -30.56
N GLU A 238 -0.42 -22.37 -30.98
CA GLU A 238 -0.48 -22.75 -32.39
C GLU A 238 -1.20 -21.63 -33.13
N VAL A 239 -0.42 -20.79 -33.81
CA VAL A 239 -0.95 -19.82 -34.76
C VAL A 239 -1.39 -20.63 -35.98
N TYR A 240 -2.67 -20.97 -36.06
CA TYR A 240 -3.28 -21.41 -37.31
C TYR A 240 -3.29 -20.23 -38.28
N THR A 241 -2.33 -20.19 -39.21
CA THR A 241 -2.46 -19.44 -40.45
C THR A 241 -3.54 -20.09 -41.31
N MET A 242 -4.62 -19.35 -41.60
CA MET A 242 -5.52 -19.63 -42.72
C MET A 242 -4.85 -19.25 -44.05
#